data_AF-A0A6B3ILP8-F1
#
_entry.id   AF-A0A6B3ILP8-F1
#
_cell.length_a   1.000
_cell.length_b   1.000
_cell.length_c   1.000
_cell.angle_alpha   90.00
_cell.angle_beta   90.00
_cell.angle_gamma   90.00
#
_symmetry.space_group_name_H-M   'P 1'
#
loop_
_entity.id
_entity.type
_entity.pdbx_description
1 polymer ?
#
loop_
_entity_poly.entity_id
_entity_poly.type
_entity_poly.pdbx_seq_one_letter_code
_entity_poly.pdbx_strand_id
1 'polypeptide(L)'
;AEENGVQPILMASRALVKAAKGPEDYLATYAHLLRQASEPVILHWLGPMFDPALEGYWGSSDLDEATDTFLKVIAEHPDKVDGIKISLLDAAREIDVRRRLPGGVRCYTGDDFNYPELIAGDERGFSHALLGIFDPLGPLAAHAV
;
A
#
# COMPACT_ATOMS: atom_id res chain seq x y z
N ALA A 1 -5.13 -2.80 17.46
CA ALA A 1 -6.07 -2.13 16.54
C ALA A 1 -7.46 -2.76 16.64
N GLU A 2 -7.59 -4.04 16.31
CA GLU A 2 -8.88 -4.74 16.24
C GLU A 2 -9.67 -4.76 17.56
N GLU A 3 -9.02 -5.01 18.71
CA GLU A 3 -9.69 -4.96 20.03
C GLU A 3 -10.32 -3.59 20.36
N ASN A 4 -9.90 -2.54 19.65
CA ASN A 4 -10.42 -1.17 19.80
C ASN A 4 -11.35 -0.78 18.63
N GLY A 5 -11.73 -1.72 17.77
CA GLY A 5 -12.60 -1.48 16.61
C GLY A 5 -11.95 -0.63 15.51
N VAL A 6 -10.62 -0.53 15.48
CA VAL A 6 -9.88 0.29 14.50
C VAL A 6 -9.43 -0.58 13.32
N GLN A 7 -9.67 -0.12 12.10
CA GLN A 7 -9.17 -0.76 10.89
C GLN A 7 -7.62 -0.80 10.90
N PRO A 8 -7.00 -1.98 10.80
CA PRO A 8 -5.55 -2.08 10.81
C PRO A 8 -4.92 -1.56 9.52
N ILE A 9 -3.79 -0.86 9.66
CA ILE A 9 -2.82 -0.68 8.58
C ILE A 9 -1.69 -1.68 8.82
N LEU A 10 -1.52 -2.64 7.91
CA LEU A 10 -0.45 -3.63 7.99
C LEU A 10 0.84 -3.01 7.43
N MET A 11 1.72 -2.63 8.34
CA MET A 11 2.98 -1.96 8.04
C MET A 11 4.03 -2.94 7.47
N ALA A 12 4.87 -2.43 6.57
CA ALA A 12 6.07 -3.13 6.13
C ALA A 12 7.01 -3.46 7.31
N SER A 13 7.59 -4.66 7.29
CA SER A 13 8.44 -5.20 8.35
C SER A 13 9.91 -5.30 7.94
N ARG A 14 10.78 -4.51 8.59
CA ARG A 14 12.25 -4.60 8.44
C ARG A 14 12.80 -5.98 8.78
N ALA A 15 12.16 -6.70 9.70
CA ALA A 15 12.58 -8.05 10.06
C ALA A 15 12.29 -9.04 8.93
N LEU A 16 11.17 -8.86 8.22
CA LEU A 16 10.83 -9.70 7.08
C LEU A 16 11.82 -9.52 5.93
N VAL A 17 12.27 -8.29 5.65
CA VAL A 17 13.34 -8.04 4.65
C VAL A 17 14.59 -8.85 4.94
N LYS A 18 14.99 -8.93 6.21
CA LYS A 18 16.19 -9.68 6.63
C LYS A 18 16.01 -11.19 6.62
N ALA A 19 14.78 -11.67 6.79
CA ALA A 19 14.47 -13.08 6.98
C ALA A 19 14.04 -13.78 5.69
N ALA A 20 13.33 -13.07 4.80
CA ALA A 20 12.83 -13.60 3.54
C ALA A 20 13.98 -13.94 2.59
N LYS A 21 13.83 -15.04 1.87
CA LYS A 21 14.78 -15.54 0.86
C LYS A 21 14.29 -15.28 -0.57
N GLY A 22 13.04 -14.84 -0.73
CA GLY A 22 12.41 -14.58 -2.00
C GLY A 22 10.94 -14.15 -1.85
N PRO A 23 10.25 -13.87 -2.96
CA PRO A 23 8.86 -13.41 -2.96
C PRO A 23 7.88 -14.42 -2.31
N GLU A 24 8.18 -15.70 -2.35
CA GLU A 24 7.36 -16.77 -1.75
C GLU A 24 7.21 -16.62 -0.23
N ASP A 25 8.25 -16.13 0.46
CA ASP A 25 8.18 -15.88 1.90
C ASP A 25 7.26 -14.70 2.22
N TYR A 26 7.19 -13.69 1.35
CA TYR A 26 6.24 -12.59 1.47
C TYR A 26 4.81 -13.08 1.24
N LEU A 27 4.57 -13.85 0.18
CA LEU A 27 3.26 -14.47 -0.09
C LEU A 27 2.79 -15.28 1.11
N ALA A 28 3.63 -16.18 1.63
CA ALA A 28 3.28 -17.03 2.76
C ALA A 28 3.01 -16.23 4.05
N THR A 29 3.85 -15.23 4.34
CA THR A 29 3.74 -14.40 5.56
C THR A 29 2.49 -13.54 5.51
N TYR A 30 2.25 -12.82 4.41
CA TYR A 30 1.07 -11.96 4.28
C TYR A 30 -0.21 -12.79 4.21
N ALA A 31 -0.21 -13.95 3.55
CA ALA A 31 -1.35 -14.86 3.57
C ALA A 31 -1.70 -15.34 4.99
N HIS A 32 -0.70 -15.60 5.84
CA HIS A 32 -0.92 -15.94 7.24
C HIS A 32 -1.55 -14.79 8.02
N LEU A 33 -0.99 -13.57 7.89
CA LEU A 33 -1.48 -12.38 8.58
C LEU A 33 -2.91 -12.00 8.16
N LEU A 34 -3.19 -12.00 6.85
CA LEU A 34 -4.51 -11.67 6.31
C LEU A 34 -5.61 -12.65 6.74
N ARG A 35 -5.28 -13.94 6.90
CA ARG A 35 -6.22 -14.92 7.45
C ARG A 35 -6.57 -14.67 8.93
N GLN A 36 -5.66 -14.07 9.68
CA GLN A 36 -5.87 -13.76 11.10
C GLN A 36 -6.64 -12.46 11.30
N ALA A 37 -6.58 -11.53 10.35
CA ALA A 37 -7.32 -10.28 10.43
C ALA A 37 -8.83 -10.53 10.50
N SER A 38 -9.48 -9.95 11.50
CA SER A 38 -10.93 -10.09 11.69
C SER A 38 -11.72 -9.30 10.65
N GLU A 39 -11.20 -8.13 10.25
CA GLU A 39 -11.77 -7.23 9.25
C GLU A 39 -10.76 -6.92 8.14
N PRO A 40 -11.20 -6.42 6.96
CA PRO A 40 -10.30 -6.03 5.89
C PRO A 40 -9.30 -4.94 6.31
N VAL A 41 -8.03 -5.15 5.99
CA VAL A 41 -6.92 -4.25 6.37
C VAL A 41 -6.49 -3.35 5.22
N ILE A 42 -5.72 -2.31 5.54
CA ILE A 42 -4.97 -1.53 4.54
C ILE A 42 -3.52 -2.04 4.52
N LEU A 43 -3.03 -2.50 3.37
CA LEU A 43 -1.62 -2.87 3.23
C LEU A 43 -0.76 -1.63 2.97
N HIS A 44 0.35 -1.46 3.67
CA HIS A 44 1.26 -0.34 3.44
C HIS A 44 2.57 -0.79 2.80
N TRP A 45 2.82 -0.34 1.57
CA TRP A 45 4.12 -0.47 0.93
C TRP A 45 4.92 0.84 1.12
N LEU A 46 5.86 0.80 2.06
CA LEU A 46 6.79 1.88 2.33
C LEU A 46 8.11 1.64 1.59
N GLY A 47 8.49 2.57 0.71
CA GLY A 47 9.73 2.46 -0.06
C GLY A 47 11.00 2.88 0.71
N PRO A 48 12.18 2.54 0.16
CA PRO A 48 13.47 2.77 0.81
C PRO A 48 13.86 4.26 0.95
N MET A 49 13.23 5.17 0.20
CA MET A 49 13.39 6.62 0.36
C MET A 49 12.89 7.13 1.72
N PHE A 50 11.94 6.42 2.33
CA PHE A 50 11.45 6.71 3.68
C PHE A 50 12.17 5.88 4.75
N ASP A 51 12.51 4.63 4.41
CA ASP A 51 13.18 3.72 5.32
C ASP A 51 14.15 2.79 4.58
N PRO A 52 15.46 3.09 4.56
CA PRO A 52 16.46 2.32 3.82
C PRO A 52 16.53 0.84 4.24
N ALA A 53 16.04 0.48 5.43
CA ALA A 53 15.99 -0.92 5.88
C ALA A 53 14.88 -1.73 5.20
N LEU A 54 14.06 -1.10 4.35
CA LEU A 54 13.01 -1.72 3.54
C LEU A 54 13.41 -1.90 2.07
N GLU A 55 14.67 -1.67 1.71
CA GLU A 55 15.18 -1.97 0.37
C GLU A 55 14.87 -3.43 -0.03
N GLY A 56 14.39 -3.64 -1.27
CA GLY A 56 14.00 -4.97 -1.76
C GLY A 56 12.73 -5.56 -1.16
N TYR A 57 11.87 -4.74 -0.53
CA TYR A 57 10.57 -5.21 -0.03
C TYR A 57 9.77 -5.91 -1.13
N TRP A 58 9.06 -6.99 -0.78
CA TRP A 58 8.41 -7.94 -1.70
C TRP A 58 9.36 -8.90 -2.44
N GLY A 59 10.63 -8.94 -2.07
CA GLY A 59 11.57 -9.98 -2.50
C GLY A 59 12.38 -9.64 -3.74
N SER A 60 12.28 -8.42 -4.26
CA SER A 60 13.12 -7.93 -5.35
C SER A 60 13.41 -6.44 -5.19
N SER A 61 14.61 -6.01 -5.60
CA SER A 61 14.94 -4.59 -5.79
C SER A 61 14.40 -4.06 -7.13
N ASP A 62 14.01 -4.95 -8.04
CA ASP A 62 13.24 -4.57 -9.22
C ASP A 62 11.79 -4.28 -8.80
N LEU A 63 11.36 -3.03 -8.97
CA LEU A 63 10.03 -2.60 -8.56
C LEU A 63 8.92 -3.24 -9.38
N ASP A 64 9.16 -3.68 -10.61
CA ASP A 64 8.15 -4.35 -11.42
C ASP A 64 7.91 -5.77 -10.89
N GLU A 65 8.97 -6.52 -10.58
CA GLU A 65 8.87 -7.83 -9.92
C GLU A 65 8.26 -7.74 -8.51
N ALA A 66 8.65 -6.73 -7.73
CA ALA A 66 8.08 -6.45 -6.42
C ALA A 66 6.58 -6.12 -6.53
N THR A 67 6.18 -5.37 -7.56
CA THR A 67 4.78 -5.03 -7.85
C THR A 67 3.96 -6.28 -8.15
N ASP A 68 4.50 -7.21 -8.94
CA ASP A 68 3.82 -8.47 -9.26
C ASP A 68 3.58 -9.31 -8.00
N THR A 69 4.58 -9.39 -7.12
CA THR A 69 4.44 -10.10 -5.83
C THR A 69 3.39 -9.42 -4.94
N PHE A 70 3.43 -8.10 -4.85
CA PHE A 70 2.47 -7.33 -4.05
C PHE A 70 1.03 -7.49 -4.54
N LEU A 71 0.80 -7.37 -5.85
CA LEU A 71 -0.52 -7.57 -6.45
C LEU A 71 -1.01 -9.00 -6.30
N LYS A 72 -0.11 -9.98 -6.32
CA LYS A 72 -0.47 -11.39 -6.07
C LYS A 72 -0.99 -11.60 -4.64
N VAL A 73 -0.37 -10.99 -3.62
CA VAL A 73 -0.89 -11.02 -2.23
C VAL A 73 -2.33 -10.52 -2.17
N ILE A 74 -2.62 -9.41 -2.85
CA ILE A 74 -3.94 -8.78 -2.84
C ILE A 74 -4.97 -9.65 -3.59
N ALA A 75 -4.60 -10.15 -4.77
CA ALA A 75 -5.48 -10.96 -5.60
C ALA A 75 -5.84 -12.33 -4.97
N GLU A 76 -4.96 -12.90 -4.13
CA GLU A 76 -5.24 -14.14 -3.39
C GLU A 76 -6.15 -13.92 -2.17
N HIS A 77 -6.32 -12.67 -1.73
CA HIS A 77 -7.06 -12.30 -0.52
C HIS A 77 -7.92 -11.03 -0.65
N PRO A 78 -8.74 -10.88 -1.72
CA PRO A 78 -9.43 -9.63 -2.00
C PRO A 78 -10.39 -9.23 -0.87
N ASP A 79 -11.06 -10.19 -0.22
CA ASP A 79 -11.99 -9.94 0.89
C ASP A 79 -11.30 -9.55 2.21
N LYS A 80 -9.96 -9.57 2.25
CA LYS A 80 -9.17 -9.21 3.44
C LYS A 80 -8.41 -7.89 3.27
N VAL A 81 -8.50 -7.26 2.10
CA VAL A 81 -7.79 -6.02 1.79
C VAL A 81 -8.81 -4.94 1.40
N ASP A 82 -9.04 -3.98 2.30
CA ASP A 82 -9.85 -2.79 1.97
C ASP A 82 -9.12 -1.87 1.00
N GLY A 83 -7.80 -1.76 1.18
CA GLY A 83 -6.99 -0.93 0.31
C GLY A 83 -5.49 -1.11 0.49
N ILE A 84 -4.76 -0.35 -0.31
CA ILE A 84 -3.31 -0.26 -0.26
C ILE A 84 -2.89 1.19 -0.09
N LYS A 85 -1.80 1.42 0.65
CA LYS A 85 -1.07 2.67 0.64
C LYS A 85 0.27 2.48 -0.05
N ILE A 86 0.51 3.22 -1.11
CA ILE A 86 1.79 3.22 -1.85
C ILE A 86 2.59 4.46 -1.43
N SER A 87 3.79 4.25 -0.89
CA SER A 87 4.73 5.31 -0.52
C SER A 87 6.07 5.09 -1.25
N LEU A 88 6.02 5.17 -2.58
CA LEU A 88 7.18 5.02 -3.47
C LEU A 88 7.62 6.33 -4.16
N LEU A 89 6.85 7.42 -3.99
CA LEU A 89 7.09 8.72 -4.61
C LEU A 89 7.23 8.66 -6.15
N ASP A 90 6.47 7.75 -6.77
CA ASP A 90 6.43 7.52 -8.21
C ASP A 90 4.97 7.45 -8.66
N ALA A 91 4.47 8.57 -9.17
CA ALA A 91 3.09 8.72 -9.60
C ALA A 91 2.71 7.75 -10.73
N ALA A 92 3.61 7.52 -11.70
CA ALA A 92 3.35 6.63 -12.82
C ALA A 92 3.17 5.19 -12.34
N ARG A 93 3.98 4.78 -11.36
CA ARG A 93 3.88 3.48 -10.71
C ARG A 93 2.60 3.34 -9.90
N GLU A 94 2.22 4.35 -9.11
CA GLU A 94 0.95 4.30 -8.39
C GLU A 94 -0.24 4.15 -9.36
N ILE A 95 -0.20 4.87 -10.49
CA ILE A 95 -1.22 4.77 -11.55
C ILE A 95 -1.24 3.36 -12.17
N ASP A 96 -0.10 2.74 -12.43
CA ASP A 96 -0.04 1.35 -12.92
C ASP A 96 -0.66 0.38 -11.91
N VAL A 97 -0.23 0.47 -10.65
CA VAL A 97 -0.72 -0.40 -9.56
C VAL A 97 -2.23 -0.25 -9.40
N ARG A 98 -2.76 0.98 -9.28
CA ARG A 98 -4.19 1.20 -9.02
C ARG A 98 -5.09 0.65 -10.13
N ARG A 99 -4.60 0.64 -11.38
CA ARG A 99 -5.34 0.10 -12.54
C ARG A 99 -5.38 -1.44 -12.56
N ARG A 100 -4.50 -2.09 -11.81
CA ARG A 100 -4.38 -3.55 -11.71
C ARG A 100 -5.02 -4.11 -10.44
N LEU A 101 -5.53 -3.27 -9.55
CA LEU A 101 -6.17 -3.71 -8.32
C LEU A 101 -7.48 -4.47 -8.57
N PRO A 102 -7.79 -5.51 -7.78
CA PRO A 102 -9.11 -6.13 -7.78
C PRO A 102 -10.20 -5.11 -7.44
N GLY A 103 -11.40 -5.30 -8.00
CA GLY A 103 -12.55 -4.45 -7.69
C GLY A 103 -12.85 -4.42 -6.18
N GLY A 104 -13.06 -3.23 -5.63
CA GLY A 104 -13.30 -3.02 -4.20
C GLY A 104 -12.06 -2.64 -3.40
N VAL A 105 -10.85 -2.94 -3.89
CA VAL A 105 -9.60 -2.55 -3.22
C VAL A 105 -9.25 -1.11 -3.57
N ARG A 106 -9.21 -0.23 -2.56
CA ARG A 106 -8.86 1.18 -2.75
C ARG A 106 -7.35 1.38 -2.87
N CYS A 107 -6.93 2.26 -3.77
CA CYS A 107 -5.57 2.80 -3.72
C CYS A 107 -5.58 4.10 -2.91
N TYR A 108 -4.79 4.18 -1.84
CA TYR A 108 -4.51 5.39 -1.08
C TYR A 108 -3.13 5.89 -1.47
N THR A 109 -3.04 7.12 -2.00
CA THR A 109 -1.75 7.73 -2.26
C THR A 109 -1.04 8.03 -0.96
N GLY A 110 0.23 7.64 -0.91
CA GLY A 110 1.21 8.05 0.09
C GLY A 110 2.32 8.90 -0.54
N ASP A 111 2.07 9.46 -1.73
CA ASP A 111 2.99 10.33 -2.45
C ASP A 111 2.76 11.79 -2.07
N ASP A 112 3.58 12.31 -1.16
CA ASP A 112 3.45 13.70 -0.68
C ASP A 112 3.86 14.75 -1.74
N PHE A 113 4.43 14.35 -2.89
CA PHE A 113 4.79 15.25 -3.99
C PHE A 113 3.69 15.37 -5.04
N ASN A 114 3.07 14.25 -5.39
CA ASN A 114 2.15 14.14 -6.53
C ASN A 114 0.68 13.94 -6.12
N TYR A 115 0.36 13.99 -4.82
CA TYR A 115 -1.00 13.73 -4.35
C TYR A 115 -2.11 14.55 -5.03
N PRO A 116 -1.96 15.84 -5.44
CA PRO A 116 -3.09 16.56 -6.04
C PRO A 116 -3.54 15.92 -7.35
N GLU A 117 -2.61 15.52 -8.22
CA GLU A 117 -2.95 14.86 -9.49
C GLU A 117 -3.42 13.42 -9.28
N LEU A 118 -2.84 12.70 -8.32
CA LEU A 118 -3.22 11.32 -8.02
C LEU A 118 -4.64 11.25 -7.45
N ILE A 119 -5.01 12.20 -6.58
CA ILE A 119 -6.35 12.35 -6.01
C ILE A 119 -7.36 12.85 -7.05
N ALA A 120 -6.98 13.82 -7.88
CA ALA A 120 -7.86 14.28 -8.98
C ALA A 120 -8.16 13.16 -9.97
N GLY A 121 -7.18 12.28 -10.20
CA GLY A 121 -7.32 11.10 -11.05
C GLY A 121 -7.27 11.39 -12.55
N ASP A 122 -7.54 10.34 -13.32
CA ASP A 122 -7.62 10.34 -14.77
C ASP A 122 -8.93 9.68 -15.24
N GLU A 123 -9.11 9.53 -16.55
CA GLU A 123 -10.32 8.91 -17.14
C GLU A 123 -10.61 7.49 -16.66
N ARG A 124 -9.62 6.79 -16.09
CA ARG A 124 -9.73 5.41 -15.62
C ARG A 124 -9.87 5.28 -14.10
N GLY A 125 -9.66 6.35 -13.34
CA GLY A 125 -9.84 6.34 -11.89
C GLY A 125 -8.94 7.32 -11.14
N PHE A 126 -9.01 7.26 -9.82
CA PHE A 126 -8.33 8.17 -8.90
C PHE A 126 -7.78 7.39 -7.69
N SER A 127 -6.89 8.03 -6.93
CA SER A 127 -6.38 7.52 -5.67
C SER A 127 -7.07 8.25 -4.49
N HIS A 128 -7.42 7.52 -3.44
CA HIS A 128 -7.79 8.11 -2.15
C HIS A 128 -6.54 8.67 -1.46
N ALA A 129 -6.68 9.32 -0.30
CA ALA A 129 -5.55 9.93 0.40
C ALA A 129 -5.29 9.29 1.77
N LEU A 130 -4.04 8.91 2.04
CA LEU A 130 -3.54 8.56 3.37
C LEU A 130 -2.13 9.15 3.52
N LEU A 131 -2.06 10.48 3.67
CA LEU A 131 -0.84 11.26 3.50
C LEU A 131 -0.34 11.89 4.80
N GLY A 132 0.97 11.93 4.96
CA GLY A 132 1.59 12.66 6.08
C GLY A 132 1.44 14.17 5.92
N ILE A 133 1.55 14.68 4.68
CA ILE A 133 1.44 16.12 4.40
C ILE A 133 0.06 16.71 4.74
N PHE A 134 -0.97 15.87 4.88
CA PHE A 134 -2.29 16.31 5.31
C PHE A 134 -2.38 16.64 6.80
N ASP A 135 -1.49 16.13 7.65
CA ASP A 135 -1.54 16.44 9.10
C ASP A 135 -1.46 17.96 9.38
N PRO A 136 -0.44 18.70 8.89
CA PRO A 136 -0.43 20.15 9.07
C PRO A 136 -1.47 20.91 8.23
N LEU A 137 -2.04 20.27 7.19
CA LEU A 137 -2.99 20.88 6.26
C LEU A 137 -4.44 20.47 6.50
N GLY A 138 -4.74 19.71 7.56
CA GLY A 138 -6.00 19.01 7.75
C GLY A 138 -7.25 19.85 7.47
N PRO A 139 -7.39 21.06 8.05
CA PRO A 139 -8.53 21.93 7.78
C PRO A 139 -8.64 22.37 6.32
N LEU A 140 -7.53 22.67 5.65
CA LEU A 140 -7.52 23.10 4.25
C LEU A 140 -7.80 21.91 3.31
N ALA A 141 -7.22 20.75 3.57
CA ALA A 141 -7.44 19.54 2.81
C ALA A 141 -8.91 19.08 2.89
N ALA A 142 -9.54 19.20 4.06
CA ALA A 142 -10.96 18.85 4.26
C ALA A 142 -11.94 19.75 3.48
N HIS A 143 -11.54 20.96 3.09
CA HIS A 143 -12.37 21.88 2.32
C HIS A 143 -12.14 21.80 0.80
N ALA A 144 -11.12 21.03 0.36
CA ALA A 144 -10.76 20.90 -1.06
C ALA A 144 -11.44 19.70 -1.75
N VAL A 145 -12.23 18.91 -1.00
CA VAL A 145 -13.04 17.77 -1.47
C VAL A 145 -14.51 18.14 -1.63
#